data_AF-A0A1G1H0E0-F1
#
_entry.id   AF-A0A1G1H0E0-F1
#
_cell.length_a   1.000
_cell.length_b   1.000
_cell.length_c   1.000
_cell.angle_alpha   90.00
_cell.angle_beta   90.00
_cell.angle_gamma   90.00
#
_symmetry.space_group_name_H-M   'P 1'
#
loop_
_entity.id
_entity.type
_entity.pdbx_description
1 polymer ?
#
loop_
_entity_poly.entity_id
_entity_poly.type
_entity_poly.pdbx_seq_one_letter_code
_entity_poly.pdbx_strand_id
1 'polypeptide(L)'
;MKKPITKKRSRTNWGKMDALKDGGIDSSDIPEQGKAFFKRAVLKLPEAKTAVTIRLDRQVLDWFKAKGPGYQTRINALLRAYMEAHKGIE
;
A
#
# COMPACT_ATOMS: atom_id res chain seq x y z
N MET A 1 -25.73 4.22 10.80
CA MET A 1 -24.36 3.83 11.20
C MET A 1 -23.76 2.98 10.08
N LYS A 2 -22.61 3.38 9.51
CA LYS A 2 -22.00 2.69 8.34
C LYS A 2 -21.34 1.37 8.76
N LYS A 3 -21.48 0.32 7.92
CA LYS A 3 -20.94 -1.03 8.17
C LYS A 3 -19.42 -1.00 8.40
N PRO A 4 -18.87 -1.77 9.36
CA PRO A 4 -17.44 -1.79 9.64
C PRO A 4 -16.65 -2.41 8.48
N ILE A 5 -15.58 -1.74 8.07
CA ILE A 5 -14.72 -2.09 6.91
C ILE A 5 -13.82 -3.31 7.21
N THR A 6 -13.66 -3.70 8.48
CA THR A 6 -12.82 -4.83 8.88
C THR A 6 -13.54 -5.74 9.89
N LYS A 7 -13.30 -7.05 9.78
CA LYS A 7 -13.88 -8.07 10.67
C LYS A 7 -13.23 -8.11 12.07
N LYS A 8 -12.04 -7.52 12.24
CA LYS A 8 -11.34 -7.51 13.53
C LYS A 8 -11.79 -6.29 14.34
N ARG A 9 -12.15 -6.50 15.60
CA ARG A 9 -12.39 -5.39 16.53
C ARG A 9 -11.06 -4.65 16.72
N SER A 10 -11.07 -3.34 16.48
CA SER A 10 -9.93 -2.49 16.81
C SER A 10 -9.61 -2.67 18.30
N ARG A 11 -8.32 -2.85 18.63
CA ARG A 11 -7.84 -2.94 20.01
C ARG A 11 -7.72 -1.56 20.67
N THR A 12 -8.03 -0.51 19.93
CA THR A 12 -7.93 0.89 20.35
C THR A 12 -9.14 1.29 21.18
N ASN A 13 -8.91 2.05 22.25
CA ASN A 13 -9.97 2.68 23.02
C ASN A 13 -10.42 3.98 22.33
N TRP A 14 -11.43 3.87 21.47
CA TRP A 14 -11.95 5.00 20.70
C TRP A 14 -12.55 6.10 21.57
N GLY A 15 -13.19 5.77 22.69
CA GLY A 15 -13.77 6.78 23.60
C GLY A 15 -12.72 7.68 24.24
N LYS A 16 -11.51 7.15 24.51
CA LYS A 16 -10.38 7.96 24.97
C LYS A 16 -9.80 8.86 23.88
N MET A 17 -9.74 8.39 22.63
CA MET A 17 -9.25 9.21 21.52
C MET A 17 -10.21 10.34 21.17
N ASP A 18 -11.52 10.07 21.21
CA ASP A 18 -12.56 11.08 20.90
C ASP A 18 -12.63 12.19 21.96
N ALA A 19 -12.34 11.84 23.22
CA ALA A 19 -12.27 12.80 24.32
C ALA A 19 -10.93 13.58 24.41
N LEU A 20 -9.90 13.17 23.66
CA LEU A 20 -8.60 13.85 23.67
C LEU A 20 -8.71 15.15 22.85
N LYS A 21 -8.43 16.29 23.50
CA LYS A 21 -8.37 17.59 22.82
C LYS A 21 -7.03 17.75 22.09
N ASP A 22 -7.05 18.46 20.96
CA ASP A 22 -5.86 18.71 20.14
C ASP A 22 -4.66 19.26 20.91
N GLY A 23 -4.90 20.14 21.91
CA GLY A 23 -3.82 20.71 22.74
C GLY A 23 -3.12 19.72 23.67
N GLY A 24 -3.63 18.50 23.82
CA GLY A 24 -2.98 17.42 24.57
C GLY A 24 -2.15 16.47 23.68
N ILE A 25 -2.06 16.74 22.37
CA ILE A 25 -1.27 15.95 21.44
C ILE A 25 0.16 16.49 21.48
N ASP A 26 1.11 15.65 21.89
CA ASP A 26 2.53 15.98 21.83
C ASP A 26 3.02 15.93 20.38
N SER A 27 3.36 17.10 19.84
CA SER A 27 3.90 17.29 18.49
C SER A 27 5.39 17.64 18.48
N SER A 28 6.08 17.52 19.61
CA SER A 28 7.48 17.96 19.76
C SER A 28 8.46 17.27 18.81
N ASP A 29 8.16 16.05 18.38
CA ASP A 29 8.99 15.25 17.44
C ASP A 29 8.71 15.56 15.96
N ILE A 30 7.59 16.23 15.65
CA ILE A 30 7.09 16.39 14.28
C ILE A 30 7.05 17.89 13.94
N PRO A 31 8.00 18.39 13.12
CA PRO A 31 7.97 19.79 12.72
C PRO A 31 6.75 20.10 11.86
N GLU A 32 6.19 21.30 12.01
CA GLU A 32 5.08 21.77 11.19
C GLU A 32 5.47 21.83 9.71
N GLN A 33 4.81 21.02 8.89
CA GLN A 33 5.11 20.94 7.46
C GLN A 33 4.41 22.08 6.72
N GLY A 34 5.18 23.11 6.36
CA GLY A 34 4.67 24.27 5.63
C GLY A 34 4.36 24.02 4.15
N LYS A 35 3.77 25.03 3.49
CA LYS A 35 3.41 24.99 2.05
C LYS A 35 4.58 24.60 1.13
N ALA A 36 5.83 24.86 1.54
CA ALA A 36 7.03 24.50 0.79
C ALA A 36 7.24 22.97 0.69
N PHE A 37 6.86 22.20 1.72
CA PHE A 37 6.90 20.74 1.69
C PHE A 37 5.92 20.20 0.65
N PHE A 38 4.66 20.66 0.73
CA PHE A 38 3.60 20.23 -0.18
C PHE A 38 3.82 20.66 -1.63
N LYS A 39 4.56 21.77 -1.88
CA LYS A 39 4.96 22.16 -3.24
C LYS A 39 5.84 21.12 -3.96
N ARG A 40 6.61 20.31 -3.21
CA ARG A 40 7.46 19.24 -3.76
C ARG A 40 6.85 17.85 -3.57
N ALA A 41 5.78 17.75 -2.79
CA ALA A 41 5.14 16.48 -2.53
C ALA A 41 4.47 15.96 -3.80
N VAL A 42 4.93 14.80 -4.27
CA VAL A 42 4.30 14.11 -5.40
C VAL A 42 3.27 13.13 -4.85
N LEU A 43 2.00 13.38 -5.15
CA LEU A 43 0.94 12.44 -4.83
C LEU A 43 1.05 11.19 -5.73
N LYS A 44 1.58 10.10 -5.18
CA LYS A 44 1.56 8.79 -5.83
C LYS A 44 0.28 8.05 -5.44
N LEU A 45 -0.78 8.24 -6.23
CA LEU A 45 -1.96 7.39 -6.13
C LEU A 45 -1.61 5.98 -6.60
N PRO A 46 -2.02 4.92 -5.88
CA PRO A 46 -1.87 3.57 -6.38
C PRO A 46 -2.72 3.43 -7.64
N GLU A 47 -2.09 3.19 -8.78
CA GLU A 47 -2.82 2.88 -10.01
C GLU A 47 -3.72 1.67 -9.79
N ALA A 48 -4.97 1.78 -10.27
CA ALA A 48 -5.92 0.69 -10.21
C ALA A 48 -5.36 -0.50 -11.01
N LYS A 49 -5.15 -1.62 -10.32
CA LYS A 49 -4.71 -2.85 -10.97
C LYS A 49 -5.88 -3.44 -11.75
N THR A 50 -5.70 -3.65 -13.05
CA THR A 50 -6.67 -4.39 -13.86
C THR A 50 -6.57 -5.88 -13.53
N ALA A 51 -7.68 -6.50 -13.13
CA ALA A 51 -7.74 -7.94 -12.97
C ALA A 51 -7.73 -8.61 -14.36
N VAL A 52 -6.65 -9.33 -14.66
CA VAL A 52 -6.49 -10.06 -15.92
C VAL A 52 -6.32 -11.55 -15.65
N THR A 53 -6.93 -12.39 -16.49
CA THR A 53 -6.75 -13.84 -16.45
C THR A 53 -5.67 -14.23 -17.45
N ILE A 54 -4.49 -14.57 -16.95
CA ILE A 54 -3.36 -15.04 -17.77
C ILE A 54 -3.13 -16.54 -17.54
N ARG A 55 -2.74 -17.25 -18.60
CA ARG A 55 -2.28 -18.64 -18.48
C ARG A 55 -0.78 -18.64 -18.22
N LEU A 56 -0.36 -19.33 -17.17
CA LEU A 56 1.04 -19.52 -16.79
C LEU A 56 1.35 -21.00 -16.81
N ASP A 57 2.60 -21.33 -17.11
CA ASP A 57 3.09 -22.70 -16.99
C ASP A 57 2.98 -23.20 -15.55
N ARG A 58 2.70 -24.50 -15.41
CA ARG A 58 2.50 -25.13 -14.09
C ARG A 58 3.76 -25.08 -13.23
N GLN A 59 4.95 -25.27 -13.82
CA GLN A 59 6.21 -25.25 -13.09
C GLN A 59 6.52 -23.86 -12.53
N VAL A 60 6.26 -22.82 -13.32
CA VAL A 60 6.43 -21.42 -12.90
C VAL A 60 5.50 -21.10 -11.73
N LEU A 61 4.23 -21.50 -11.84
CA LEU A 61 3.24 -21.27 -10.79
C LEU A 61 3.62 -21.98 -9.48
N ASP A 62 4.11 -23.21 -9.58
CA ASP A 62 4.52 -24.02 -8.43
C ASP A 62 5.72 -23.38 -7.69
N TRP A 63 6.73 -22.94 -8.45
CA TRP A 63 7.89 -22.22 -7.89
C TRP A 63 7.50 -20.94 -7.14
N PHE A 64 6.56 -20.17 -7.67
CA PHE A 64 6.09 -18.95 -7.00
C PHE A 64 5.23 -19.25 -5.76
N LYS A 65 4.46 -20.34 -5.78
CA LYS A 65 3.66 -20.80 -4.63
C LYS A 65 4.54 -21.37 -3.51
N ALA A 66 5.61 -22.07 -3.85
CA ALA A 66 6.58 -22.61 -2.88
C ALA A 66 7.22 -21.52 -2.00
N LYS A 67 7.33 -20.28 -2.51
CA LYS A 67 7.85 -19.13 -1.75
C LYS A 67 6.83 -18.53 -0.74
N GLY A 68 5.64 -19.10 -0.62
CA GLY A 68 4.62 -18.67 0.34
C GLY A 68 3.55 -17.72 -0.22
N PRO A 69 2.73 -17.13 0.66
CA PRO A 69 1.58 -16.31 0.26
C PRO A 69 2.00 -15.05 -0.52
N GLY A 70 1.10 -14.54 -1.37
CA GLY A 70 1.36 -13.35 -2.19
C GLY A 70 2.06 -13.63 -3.52
N TYR A 71 2.04 -14.86 -4.01
CA TYR A 71 2.64 -15.25 -5.29
C TYR A 71 2.18 -14.38 -6.48
N GLN A 72 0.91 -13.97 -6.54
CA GLN A 72 0.40 -13.06 -7.59
C GLN A 72 1.07 -11.68 -7.54
N THR A 73 1.31 -11.14 -6.34
CA THR A 73 1.98 -9.86 -6.15
C THR A 73 3.44 -9.93 -6.62
N ARG A 74 4.12 -11.05 -6.37
CA ARG A 74 5.49 -11.29 -6.84
C ARG A 74 5.56 -11.42 -8.36
N ILE A 75 4.62 -12.13 -8.98
CA ILE A 75 4.51 -12.23 -10.44
C ILE A 75 4.37 -10.82 -11.03
N ASN A 76 3.46 -10.01 -10.49
CA ASN A 76 3.27 -8.63 -10.97
C ASN A 76 4.53 -7.75 -10.78
N ALA A 77 5.26 -7.92 -9.67
CA ALA A 77 6.51 -7.20 -9.43
C ALA A 77 7.59 -7.58 -10.46
N LEU A 78 7.70 -8.87 -10.80
CA LEU A 78 8.64 -9.34 -11.81
C LEU A 78 8.31 -8.78 -13.20
N LEU A 79 7.04 -8.82 -13.60
CA LEU A 79 6.58 -8.25 -14.87
C LEU A 79 6.84 -6.74 -14.94
N ARG A 80 6.63 -6.01 -13.83
CA ARG A 80 6.94 -4.57 -13.76
C ARG A 80 8.45 -4.32 -13.90
N ALA A 81 9.29 -5.05 -13.18
CA ALA A 81 10.74 -4.92 -13.29
C ALA A 81 11.24 -5.21 -14.71
N TYR A 82 10.68 -6.24 -15.37
CA TYR A 82 10.99 -6.54 -16.76
C TYR A 82 10.58 -5.41 -17.72
N MET A 83 9.38 -4.86 -17.53
CA MET A 83 8.88 -3.71 -18.29
C MET A 83 9.77 -2.48 -18.11
N GLU A 84 10.16 -2.15 -16.88
CA GLU A 84 11.04 -1.00 -16.59
C GLU A 84 12.43 -1.17 -17.19
N ALA A 85 12.99 -2.38 -17.13
CA ALA A 85 14.29 -2.70 -17.73
C ALA A 85 14.26 -2.58 -19.28
N HIS A 86 13.14 -2.93 -19.92
CA HIS A 86 13.00 -2.84 -21.38
C HIS A 86 12.53 -1.46 -21.86
N LYS A 87 11.89 -0.66 -21.00
CA LYS A 87 11.51 0.73 -21.32
C LYS A 87 12.69 1.68 -21.48
N GLY A 88 13.87 1.31 -20.99
CA GLY A 88 15.11 2.09 -21.17
C GLY A 88 15.88 1.79 -22.46
N ILE A 89 15.32 1.00 -23.38
CA ILE A 89 15.96 0.58 -24.65
C ILE A 89 15.39 1.36 -25.86
N GLU A 90 14.46 2.30 -25.65
CA GLU A 90 13.97 3.24 -26.68
C GLU A 90 14.40 4.68 -26.40
#